data_AF-A0AB73BQ04-F1
#
_entry.id   AF-A0AB73BQ04-F1
#
_cell.length_a   1.000
_cell.length_b   1.000
_cell.length_c   1.000
_cell.angle_alpha   90.00
_cell.angle_beta   90.00
_cell.angle_gamma   90.00
#
_symmetry.space_group_name_H-M   'P 1'
#
loop_
_entity.id
_entity.type
_entity.pdbx_description
1 polymer ?
#
loop_
_entity_poly.entity_id
_entity_poly.type
_entity_poly.pdbx_seq_one_letter_code
_entity_poly.pdbx_strand_id
1 'polypeptide(L)'
;MKYKKLKKLQHNRRATAYRTKKMIYENNPQSAALLELAHDIKKENIWQMPYVGRDQLADAEEYNATEDDICNYVRTQTIPFTINWTEHTGEKERRKLKPIAENHEIVRWQALLSNVSVVNDSGKLRGFILLDKVVQLDPDSTDMYIGFRRSLMDNLLDYHMWLPIDRILYFGNKNMQEMAQGDCLMGYSYIVPYHTKGKKSYGFGKTIITDCGVVAGDKHIRTVTGWKAVNGEVLSDYSRENDWLIKLEYGQDYQMQLNRYADKTLENLRHIRPKMHIHYQADMFV
;
A
#
# COMPACT_ATOMS: atom_id res chain seq x y z
N MET A 1 -18.83 -7.88 24.49
CA MET A 1 -19.29 -8.72 23.35
C MET A 1 -18.58 -8.41 22.02
N LYS A 2 -18.15 -7.17 21.72
CA LYS A 2 -17.43 -6.79 20.48
C LYS A 2 -16.05 -7.46 20.28
N TYR A 3 -15.29 -7.73 21.35
CA TYR A 3 -13.95 -8.33 21.27
C TYR A 3 -13.92 -9.80 20.81
N LYS A 4 -14.97 -10.59 21.07
CA LYS A 4 -15.06 -12.00 20.61
C LYS A 4 -15.40 -12.12 19.12
N LYS A 5 -16.14 -11.15 18.55
CA LYS A 5 -16.43 -11.10 17.11
C LYS A 5 -15.19 -10.77 16.28
N LEU A 6 -14.32 -9.86 16.75
CA LEU A 6 -13.04 -9.53 16.11
C LEU A 6 -12.07 -10.72 16.06
N LYS A 7 -11.94 -11.50 17.14
CA LYS A 7 -11.11 -12.72 17.15
C LYS A 7 -11.66 -13.82 16.23
N LYS A 8 -12.99 -13.94 16.11
CA LYS A 8 -13.64 -14.93 15.23
C LYS A 8 -13.48 -14.58 13.75
N LEU A 9 -13.49 -13.28 13.42
CA LEU A 9 -13.21 -12.76 12.06
C LEU A 9 -11.73 -12.95 11.67
N GLN A 10 -10.79 -12.69 12.57
CA GLN A 10 -9.36 -12.98 12.34
C GLN A 10 -9.09 -14.49 12.15
N HIS A 11 -9.83 -15.35 12.86
CA HIS A 11 -9.70 -16.80 12.72
C HIS A 11 -10.24 -17.33 11.38
N ASN A 12 -11.37 -16.79 10.91
CA ASN A 12 -11.95 -17.16 9.62
C ASN A 12 -11.06 -16.73 8.45
N ARG A 13 -10.45 -15.53 8.50
CA ARG A 13 -9.47 -15.08 7.48
C ARG A 13 -8.22 -15.97 7.43
N ARG A 14 -7.74 -16.45 8.58
CA ARG A 14 -6.63 -17.42 8.64
C ARG A 14 -7.00 -18.76 8.00
N ALA A 15 -8.22 -19.24 8.20
CA ALA A 15 -8.69 -20.51 7.65
C ALA A 15 -8.89 -20.46 6.12
N THR A 16 -9.44 -19.36 5.59
CA THR A 16 -9.64 -19.17 4.15
C THR A 16 -8.31 -18.95 3.43
N ALA A 17 -7.43 -18.08 3.94
CA ALA A 17 -6.08 -17.92 3.39
C ALA A 17 -5.26 -19.21 3.46
N TYR A 18 -5.44 -20.04 4.49
CA TYR A 18 -4.81 -21.36 4.60
C TYR A 18 -5.35 -22.37 3.58
N ARG A 19 -6.66 -22.33 3.27
CA ARG A 19 -7.28 -23.18 2.23
C ARG A 19 -6.86 -22.76 0.81
N THR A 20 -6.81 -21.47 0.53
CA THR A 20 -6.29 -20.96 -0.76
C THR A 20 -4.81 -21.26 -0.93
N LYS A 21 -4.02 -21.09 0.15
CA LYS A 21 -2.61 -21.55 0.22
C LYS A 21 -2.52 -23.04 -0.12
N LYS A 22 -3.28 -23.88 0.57
CA LYS A 22 -3.26 -25.34 0.38
C LYS A 22 -3.63 -25.77 -1.05
N MET A 23 -4.65 -25.16 -1.67
CA MET A 23 -5.05 -25.49 -3.05
C MET A 23 -4.01 -25.11 -4.11
N ILE A 24 -3.25 -24.04 -3.91
CA ILE A 24 -2.18 -23.63 -4.84
C ILE A 24 -1.00 -24.63 -4.80
N TYR A 25 -0.73 -25.25 -3.63
CA TYR A 25 0.40 -26.18 -3.46
C TYR A 25 0.11 -27.62 -3.87
N GLU A 26 -1.13 -28.08 -3.74
CA GLU A 26 -1.48 -29.49 -3.95
C GLU A 26 -1.56 -29.90 -5.44
N ASN A 27 -1.55 -28.93 -6.37
CA ASN A 27 -1.81 -29.19 -7.80
C ASN A 27 -0.62 -28.93 -8.75
N ASN A 28 0.62 -28.68 -8.27
CA ASN A 28 1.74 -28.33 -9.15
C ASN A 28 3.03 -29.16 -8.90
N PRO A 29 3.57 -29.92 -9.88
CA PRO A 29 4.70 -30.84 -9.72
C PRO A 29 6.09 -30.20 -9.51
N GLN A 30 6.22 -28.86 -9.44
CA GLN A 30 7.46 -28.16 -9.02
C GLN A 30 7.51 -27.88 -7.51
N SER A 31 7.01 -28.82 -6.72
CA SER A 31 6.54 -28.59 -5.34
C SER A 31 7.62 -28.16 -4.34
N ALA A 32 8.88 -28.53 -4.49
CA ALA A 32 9.92 -28.21 -3.50
C ALA A 32 10.32 -26.72 -3.46
N ALA A 33 10.57 -26.10 -4.62
CA ALA A 33 10.92 -24.68 -4.72
C ALA A 33 9.71 -23.79 -4.38
N LEU A 34 8.50 -24.22 -4.76
CA LEU A 34 7.26 -23.56 -4.39
C LEU A 34 6.97 -23.68 -2.89
N LEU A 35 7.27 -24.82 -2.26
CA LEU A 35 7.16 -25.01 -0.80
C LEU A 35 8.20 -24.19 -0.04
N GLU A 36 9.43 -24.08 -0.56
CA GLU A 36 10.48 -23.25 0.03
C GLU A 36 10.13 -21.76 -0.06
N LEU A 37 9.68 -21.29 -1.23
CA LEU A 37 9.15 -19.93 -1.41
C LEU A 37 7.94 -19.68 -0.52
N ALA A 38 7.00 -20.62 -0.44
CA ALA A 38 5.86 -20.56 0.45
C ALA A 38 6.25 -20.49 1.91
N HIS A 39 7.29 -21.22 2.30
CA HIS A 39 7.82 -21.24 3.65
C HIS A 39 8.55 -19.95 3.98
N ASP A 40 9.32 -19.38 3.05
CA ASP A 40 9.94 -18.06 3.18
C ASP A 40 8.90 -16.95 3.23
N ILE A 41 7.84 -17.01 2.42
CA ILE A 41 6.71 -16.09 2.50
C ILE A 41 5.94 -16.27 3.82
N LYS A 42 5.73 -17.51 4.28
CA LYS A 42 5.08 -17.82 5.56
C LYS A 42 5.90 -17.38 6.77
N LYS A 43 7.23 -17.34 6.64
CA LYS A 43 8.16 -16.73 7.60
C LYS A 43 8.28 -15.21 7.44
N GLU A 44 7.57 -14.62 6.47
CA GLU A 44 7.64 -13.20 6.10
C GLU A 44 9.07 -12.75 5.75
N ASN A 45 9.90 -13.69 5.28
CA ASN A 45 11.26 -13.45 4.84
C ASN A 45 11.31 -12.82 3.46
N ILE A 46 10.28 -13.04 2.63
CA ILE A 46 10.16 -12.44 1.30
C ILE A 46 8.80 -11.76 1.22
N TRP A 47 8.82 -10.47 0.89
CA TRP A 47 7.63 -9.70 0.59
C TRP A 47 7.50 -9.51 -0.90
N GLN A 48 6.27 -9.31 -1.35
CA GLN A 48 5.93 -9.01 -2.73
C GLN A 48 5.04 -7.76 -2.77
N MET A 49 5.02 -7.09 -3.92
CA MET A 49 4.02 -6.12 -4.32
C MET A 49 3.28 -6.71 -5.53
N PRO A 50 2.05 -6.27 -5.83
CA PRO A 50 1.38 -6.71 -7.05
C PRO A 50 2.24 -6.28 -8.25
N TYR A 51 2.56 -7.22 -9.12
CA TYR A 51 3.39 -6.99 -10.30
C TYR A 51 2.83 -7.72 -11.52
N VAL A 52 2.82 -7.02 -12.66
CA VAL A 52 2.47 -7.57 -13.97
C VAL A 52 3.56 -7.22 -14.99
N GLY A 53 3.95 -8.21 -15.80
CA GLY A 53 4.82 -7.97 -16.95
C GLY A 53 4.07 -7.25 -18.08
N ARG A 54 4.72 -6.30 -18.78
CA ARG A 54 4.07 -5.63 -19.91
C ARG A 54 3.74 -6.57 -21.07
N ASP A 55 4.50 -7.64 -21.23
CA ASP A 55 4.19 -8.76 -22.12
C ASP A 55 2.84 -9.40 -21.76
N GLN A 56 2.58 -9.64 -20.47
CA GLN A 56 1.31 -10.19 -20.01
C GLN A 56 0.11 -9.26 -20.25
N LEU A 57 0.34 -7.94 -20.25
CA LEU A 57 -0.70 -6.96 -20.59
C LEU A 57 -0.97 -6.91 -22.10
N ALA A 58 0.06 -7.08 -22.93
CA ALA A 58 -0.09 -7.15 -24.38
C ALA A 58 -0.83 -8.43 -24.81
N ASP A 59 -0.56 -9.55 -24.14
CA ASP A 59 -1.20 -10.85 -24.43
C ASP A 59 -2.66 -10.93 -23.91
N ALA A 60 -3.13 -9.93 -23.15
CA ALA A 60 -4.48 -9.88 -22.59
C ALA A 60 -5.59 -10.00 -23.64
N GLU A 61 -5.34 -9.46 -24.84
CA GLU A 61 -6.27 -9.51 -25.97
C GLU A 61 -6.51 -10.95 -26.44
N GLU A 62 -5.50 -11.84 -26.34
CA GLU A 62 -5.63 -13.25 -26.72
C GLU A 62 -6.57 -14.02 -25.77
N TYR A 63 -6.67 -13.57 -24.52
CA TYR A 63 -7.51 -14.20 -23.49
C TYR A 63 -8.85 -13.48 -23.25
N ASN A 64 -9.19 -12.48 -24.07
CA ASN A 64 -10.38 -11.63 -23.89
C ASN A 64 -10.47 -11.04 -22.47
N ALA A 65 -9.32 -10.65 -21.91
CA ALA A 65 -9.20 -10.00 -20.60
C ALA A 65 -8.83 -8.51 -20.78
N THR A 66 -9.39 -7.65 -19.94
CA THR A 66 -9.02 -6.22 -19.90
C THR A 66 -7.83 -5.97 -18.97
N GLU A 67 -7.21 -4.79 -19.06
CA GLU A 67 -6.20 -4.35 -18.08
C GLU A 67 -6.76 -4.35 -16.65
N ASP A 68 -8.02 -3.95 -16.49
CA ASP A 68 -8.75 -3.98 -15.22
C ASP A 68 -8.82 -5.39 -14.64
N ASP A 69 -9.18 -6.38 -15.47
CA ASP A 69 -9.26 -7.79 -15.07
C ASP A 69 -7.91 -8.31 -14.57
N ILE A 70 -6.84 -8.01 -15.32
CA ILE A 70 -5.48 -8.46 -15.00
C ILE A 70 -4.98 -7.81 -13.72
N CYS A 71 -5.17 -6.50 -13.57
CA CYS A 71 -4.76 -5.77 -12.37
C CYS A 71 -5.51 -6.28 -11.13
N ASN A 72 -6.82 -6.47 -11.22
CA ASN A 72 -7.62 -7.02 -10.13
C ASN A 72 -7.23 -8.46 -9.81
N TYR A 73 -6.95 -9.30 -10.81
CA TYR A 73 -6.49 -10.66 -10.61
C TYR A 73 -5.14 -10.69 -9.88
N VAL A 74 -4.12 -10.00 -10.41
CA VAL A 74 -2.77 -9.96 -9.84
C VAL A 74 -2.80 -9.44 -8.40
N ARG A 75 -3.51 -8.33 -8.16
CA ARG A 75 -3.69 -7.78 -6.82
C ARG A 75 -4.30 -8.80 -5.87
N THR A 76 -5.41 -9.42 -6.26
CA THR A 76 -6.13 -10.40 -5.43
C THR A 76 -5.28 -11.64 -5.13
N GLN A 77 -4.54 -12.14 -6.11
CA GLN A 77 -3.63 -13.28 -5.93
C GLN A 77 -2.46 -12.94 -5.01
N THR A 78 -2.05 -11.68 -4.98
CA THR A 78 -0.88 -11.22 -4.24
C THR A 78 -1.21 -10.98 -2.75
N ILE A 79 -2.43 -10.54 -2.42
CA ILE A 79 -2.90 -10.24 -1.04
C ILE A 79 -2.53 -11.31 0.02
N PRO A 80 -2.75 -12.62 -0.18
CA PRO A 80 -2.44 -13.64 0.82
C PRO A 80 -0.95 -13.75 1.21
N PHE A 81 -0.08 -13.19 0.36
CA PHE A 81 1.38 -13.20 0.49
C PHE A 81 1.93 -11.82 0.89
N THR A 82 1.15 -10.77 0.67
CA THR A 82 1.63 -9.40 0.85
C THR A 82 1.08 -8.70 2.08
N ILE A 83 -0.11 -9.09 2.53
CA ILE A 83 -0.73 -8.53 3.73
C ILE A 83 -0.27 -9.31 4.93
N ASN A 84 0.25 -8.59 5.92
CA ASN A 84 0.78 -9.23 7.11
C ASN A 84 -0.34 -9.51 8.10
N TRP A 85 -0.42 -10.76 8.54
CA TRP A 85 -1.44 -11.26 9.46
C TRP A 85 -0.91 -11.41 10.88
N THR A 86 0.34 -11.01 11.11
CA THR A 86 1.04 -11.11 12.39
C THR A 86 1.40 -9.72 12.91
N GLU A 87 1.29 -9.52 14.23
CA GLU A 87 1.65 -8.26 14.87
C GLU A 87 3.17 -8.16 14.96
N HIS A 88 3.76 -7.16 14.29
CA HIS A 88 5.17 -6.85 14.46
C HIS A 88 5.36 -5.88 15.64
N THR A 89 5.99 -6.36 16.70
CA THR A 89 6.30 -5.60 17.91
C THR A 89 7.56 -4.74 17.80
N GLY A 90 8.20 -4.72 16.63
CA GLY A 90 9.51 -4.10 16.43
C GLY A 90 9.45 -2.59 16.23
N GLU A 91 9.45 -1.80 17.31
CA GLU A 91 9.67 -0.34 17.29
C GLU A 91 11.06 0.07 16.73
N LYS A 92 11.96 -0.88 16.41
CA LYS A 92 13.36 -0.61 16.04
C LYS A 92 13.48 0.27 14.79
N GLU A 93 12.68 0.00 13.75
CA GLU A 93 12.75 0.77 12.49
C GLU A 93 12.27 2.21 12.67
N ARG A 94 11.27 2.44 13.55
CA ARG A 94 10.75 3.79 13.82
C ARG A 94 11.75 4.73 14.48
N ARG A 95 12.86 4.22 15.02
CA ARG A 95 13.96 5.08 15.48
C ARG A 95 14.72 5.73 14.32
N LYS A 96 14.75 5.09 13.14
CA LYS A 96 15.33 5.65 11.91
C LYS A 96 14.55 6.86 11.40
N LEU A 97 13.26 6.94 11.73
CA LEU A 97 12.38 8.06 11.36
C LEU A 97 12.63 9.34 12.16
N LYS A 98 13.28 9.24 13.33
CA LYS A 98 13.57 10.39 14.18
C LYS A 98 14.42 11.46 13.46
N PRO A 99 15.62 11.14 12.92
CA PRO A 99 16.44 12.15 12.24
C PRO A 99 15.72 12.80 11.07
N ILE A 100 14.99 12.01 10.27
CA ILE A 100 14.17 12.52 9.15
C ILE A 100 13.15 13.55 9.65
N ALA A 101 12.46 13.24 10.74
CA ALA A 101 11.48 14.14 11.34
C ALA A 101 12.12 15.43 11.91
N GLU A 102 13.29 15.32 12.54
CA GLU A 102 14.01 16.46 13.13
C GLU A 102 14.58 17.39 12.04
N ASN A 103 15.05 16.81 10.94
CA ASN A 103 15.56 17.54 9.78
C ASN A 103 14.47 18.07 8.85
N HIS A 104 13.19 17.73 9.11
CA HIS A 104 12.05 18.07 8.26
C HIS A 104 12.22 17.59 6.80
N GLU A 105 12.91 16.45 6.64
CA GLU A 105 13.14 15.84 5.35
C GLU A 105 11.85 15.25 4.79
N ILE A 106 11.68 15.39 3.48
CA ILE A 106 10.63 14.73 2.73
C ILE A 106 11.13 13.37 2.29
N VAL A 107 10.31 12.36 2.52
CA VAL A 107 10.61 10.99 2.12
C VAL A 107 9.73 10.61 0.95
N ARG A 108 10.34 10.15 -0.14
CA ARG A 108 9.65 9.39 -1.17
C ARG A 108 9.54 7.95 -0.71
N TRP A 109 8.36 7.35 -0.83
CA TRP A 109 8.11 6.01 -0.32
C TRP A 109 7.23 5.18 -1.24
N GLN A 110 7.32 3.87 -1.05
CA GLN A 110 6.46 2.85 -1.64
C GLN A 110 5.94 1.95 -0.52
N ALA A 111 4.66 1.58 -0.56
CA ALA A 111 4.03 0.73 0.43
C ALA A 111 2.87 -0.07 -0.16
N LEU A 112 2.39 -1.07 0.58
CA LEU A 112 1.20 -1.83 0.23
C LEU A 112 0.00 -1.34 1.05
N LEU A 113 -1.14 -1.07 0.41
CA LEU A 113 -2.39 -0.86 1.13
C LEU A 113 -2.88 -2.18 1.72
N SER A 114 -2.83 -2.26 3.05
CA SER A 114 -3.21 -3.46 3.79
C SER A 114 -4.65 -3.39 4.28
N ASN A 115 -5.08 -2.24 4.79
CA ASN A 115 -6.43 -2.07 5.31
C ASN A 115 -6.79 -0.58 5.45
N VAL A 116 -8.05 -0.30 5.78
CA VAL A 116 -8.52 1.02 6.18
C VAL A 116 -9.27 0.96 7.51
N SER A 117 -9.13 2.00 8.31
CA SER A 117 -9.94 2.18 9.52
C SER A 117 -10.66 3.51 9.40
N VAL A 118 -11.99 3.48 9.36
CA VAL A 118 -12.83 4.67 9.26
C VAL A 118 -13.75 4.72 10.48
N VAL A 119 -13.79 5.88 11.13
CA VAL A 119 -14.67 6.17 12.26
C VAL A 119 -15.51 7.40 11.93
N ASN A 120 -16.78 7.35 12.32
CA ASN A 120 -17.64 8.53 12.29
C ASN A 120 -17.52 9.25 13.63
N ASP A 121 -16.92 10.44 13.62
CA ASP A 121 -16.76 11.31 14.80
C ASP A 121 -17.63 12.56 14.62
N SER A 122 -18.74 12.63 15.35
CA SER A 122 -19.71 13.75 15.29
C SER A 122 -20.16 14.12 13.87
N GLY A 123 -20.45 13.13 13.02
CA GLY A 123 -20.91 13.34 11.65
C GLY A 123 -19.79 13.61 10.64
N LYS A 124 -18.52 13.60 11.06
CA LYS A 124 -17.36 13.69 10.18
C LYS A 124 -16.63 12.35 10.15
N LEU A 125 -16.54 11.77 8.97
CA LEU A 125 -15.70 10.59 8.76
C LEU A 125 -14.23 10.99 8.94
N ARG A 126 -13.53 10.28 9.80
CA ARG A 126 -12.07 10.28 9.91
C ARG A 126 -11.59 8.89 9.58
N GLY A 127 -10.49 8.78 8.86
CA GLY A 127 -9.93 7.47 8.59
C GLY A 127 -8.42 7.46 8.49
N PHE A 128 -7.92 6.24 8.52
CA PHE A 128 -6.51 5.90 8.45
C PHE A 128 -6.34 4.78 7.44
N ILE A 129 -5.37 4.93 6.55
CA ILE A 129 -4.94 3.88 5.63
C ILE A 129 -3.78 3.14 6.31
N LEU A 130 -3.89 1.83 6.45
CA LEU A 130 -2.79 0.98 6.91
C LEU A 130 -1.90 0.66 5.71
N LEU A 131 -0.68 1.18 5.77
CA LEU A 131 0.38 0.91 4.83
C LEU A 131 1.32 -0.11 5.44
N ASP A 132 1.42 -1.25 4.78
CA ASP A 132 2.38 -2.29 5.14
C ASP A 132 3.64 -2.13 4.30
N LYS A 133 4.78 -2.58 4.82
CA LYS A 133 6.02 -2.74 4.04
C LYS A 133 6.53 -1.44 3.44
N VAL A 134 6.53 -0.40 4.27
CA VAL A 134 6.86 0.95 3.84
C VAL A 134 8.36 1.08 3.62
N VAL A 135 8.77 1.25 2.38
CA VAL A 135 10.18 1.43 2.00
C VAL A 135 10.42 2.84 1.49
N GLN A 136 11.58 3.40 1.82
CA GLN A 136 12.06 4.66 1.26
C GLN A 136 12.62 4.42 -0.12
N LEU A 137 12.19 5.22 -1.09
CA LEU A 137 12.78 5.25 -2.42
C LEU A 137 13.81 6.37 -2.49
N ASP A 138 14.83 6.15 -3.32
CA ASP A 138 15.69 7.23 -3.78
C ASP A 138 14.83 8.20 -4.62
N PRO A 139 14.80 9.50 -4.31
CA PRO A 139 14.05 10.49 -5.09
C PRO A 139 14.39 10.49 -6.58
N ASP A 140 15.65 10.21 -6.93
CA ASP A 140 16.15 10.30 -8.31
C ASP A 140 16.04 8.96 -9.08
N SER A 141 15.62 7.88 -8.39
CA SER A 141 15.51 6.56 -8.98
C SER A 141 14.14 6.30 -9.59
N THR A 142 14.08 5.59 -10.71
CA THR A 142 12.83 5.04 -11.26
C THR A 142 12.54 3.62 -10.74
N ASP A 143 13.32 3.14 -9.78
CA ASP A 143 13.17 1.79 -9.24
C ASP A 143 11.84 1.62 -8.52
N MET A 144 11.18 0.51 -8.81
CA MET A 144 10.00 0.03 -8.08
C MET A 144 10.28 -1.35 -7.53
N TYR A 145 10.15 -1.50 -6.21
CA TYR A 145 10.39 -2.79 -5.56
C TYR A 145 9.16 -3.68 -5.73
N ILE A 146 9.32 -4.83 -6.34
CA ILE A 146 8.24 -5.82 -6.49
C ILE A 146 8.36 -6.98 -5.52
N GLY A 147 9.51 -7.10 -4.86
CA GLY A 147 9.67 -7.96 -3.71
C GLY A 147 11.00 -7.76 -3.02
N PHE A 148 11.11 -8.15 -1.76
CA PHE A 148 12.36 -7.96 -1.02
C PHE A 148 12.45 -8.83 0.23
N ARG A 149 13.68 -9.03 0.70
CA ARG A 149 13.93 -9.74 1.95
C ARG A 149 14.06 -8.77 3.10
N ARG A 150 13.22 -8.93 4.12
CA ARG A 150 13.18 -8.04 5.29
C ARG A 150 14.56 -7.79 5.90
N SER A 151 15.34 -8.86 6.12
CA SER A 151 16.65 -8.78 6.76
C SER A 151 17.72 -8.08 5.92
N LEU A 152 17.45 -7.85 4.63
CA LEU A 152 18.38 -7.26 3.68
C LEU A 152 17.90 -5.89 3.17
N MET A 153 16.78 -5.38 3.69
CA MET A 153 16.17 -4.14 3.20
C MET A 153 16.50 -2.97 4.11
N ASP A 154 17.62 -2.28 3.83
CA ASP A 154 18.12 -1.20 4.68
C ASP A 154 17.22 0.04 4.68
N ASN A 155 16.56 0.30 3.55
CA ASN A 155 15.61 1.40 3.32
C ASN A 155 14.18 1.11 3.83
N LEU A 156 13.97 0.05 4.61
CA LEU A 156 12.69 -0.18 5.30
C LEU A 156 12.46 0.92 6.36
N LEU A 157 11.36 1.66 6.20
CA LEU A 157 10.95 2.71 7.13
C LEU A 157 10.12 2.16 8.29
N ASP A 158 9.11 1.37 7.96
CA ASP A 158 8.22 0.73 8.93
C ASP A 158 7.53 -0.47 8.30
N TYR A 159 7.15 -1.40 9.16
CA TYR A 159 6.37 -2.56 8.79
C TYR A 159 4.88 -2.25 8.67
N HIS A 160 4.39 -1.41 9.58
CA HIS A 160 2.99 -1.00 9.67
C HIS A 160 2.92 0.49 9.99
N MET A 161 2.58 1.30 8.99
CA MET A 161 2.38 2.72 9.16
C MET A 161 0.93 3.09 8.88
N TRP A 162 0.32 3.79 9.83
CA TRP A 162 -0.99 4.38 9.59
C TRP A 162 -0.80 5.76 8.96
N LEU A 163 -1.36 5.95 7.76
CA LEU A 163 -1.49 7.24 7.09
C LEU A 163 -2.86 7.83 7.41
N PRO A 164 -2.95 8.89 8.23
CA PRO A 164 -4.19 9.60 8.45
C PRO A 164 -4.66 10.27 7.16
N ILE A 165 -5.93 10.06 6.79
CA ILE A 165 -6.49 10.62 5.55
C ILE A 165 -6.49 12.15 5.59
N ASP A 166 -6.70 12.75 6.76
CA ASP A 166 -6.63 14.20 6.96
C ASP A 166 -5.23 14.81 6.81
N ARG A 167 -4.22 13.99 6.48
CA ARG A 167 -2.88 14.44 6.11
C ARG A 167 -2.57 14.32 4.63
N ILE A 168 -3.42 13.66 3.84
CA ILE A 168 -3.25 13.58 2.39
C ILE A 168 -3.69 14.92 1.80
N LEU A 169 -2.76 15.63 1.17
CA LEU A 169 -2.99 16.94 0.56
C LEU A 169 -3.39 16.80 -0.91
N TYR A 170 -2.87 15.79 -1.59
CA TYR A 170 -3.02 15.62 -3.02
C TYR A 170 -2.79 14.15 -3.40
N PHE A 171 -3.55 13.65 -4.36
CA PHE A 171 -3.50 12.30 -4.92
C PHE A 171 -3.53 12.30 -6.46
N GLY A 172 -3.07 13.38 -7.09
CA GLY A 172 -3.09 13.54 -8.55
C GLY A 172 -4.24 14.42 -9.07
N ASN A 173 -4.25 14.62 -10.38
CA ASN A 173 -5.19 15.53 -11.07
C ASN A 173 -6.62 14.97 -11.20
N LYS A 174 -6.80 13.69 -10.88
CA LYS A 174 -8.13 13.10 -10.78
C LYS A 174 -8.88 13.71 -9.60
N ASN A 175 -10.18 13.92 -9.76
CA ASN A 175 -11.01 14.45 -8.67
C ASN A 175 -11.24 13.42 -7.57
N MET A 176 -11.05 12.14 -7.89
CA MET A 176 -11.20 11.02 -6.98
C MET A 176 -10.07 9.99 -7.15
N GLN A 177 -9.76 9.31 -6.05
CA GLN A 177 -8.86 8.16 -6.01
C GLN A 177 -9.55 7.02 -5.26
N GLU A 178 -9.74 5.91 -5.95
CA GLU A 178 -10.15 4.64 -5.36
C GLU A 178 -8.90 3.86 -4.95
N MET A 179 -8.96 3.20 -3.79
CA MET A 179 -7.85 2.40 -3.29
C MET A 179 -8.40 1.08 -2.76
N ALA A 180 -7.82 -0.02 -3.21
CA ALA A 180 -8.20 -1.38 -2.86
C ALA A 180 -7.13 -2.05 -2.00
N GLN A 181 -7.53 -3.09 -1.29
CA GLN A 181 -6.60 -3.93 -0.55
C GLN A 181 -5.60 -4.56 -1.53
N GLY A 182 -4.31 -4.51 -1.19
CA GLY A 182 -3.23 -5.05 -2.01
C GLY A 182 -2.66 -4.07 -3.03
N ASP A 183 -3.21 -2.86 -3.17
CA ASP A 183 -2.63 -1.83 -4.03
C ASP A 183 -1.22 -1.44 -3.55
N CYS A 184 -0.31 -1.23 -4.49
CA CYS A 184 0.93 -0.51 -4.28
C CYS A 184 0.65 0.99 -4.28
N LEU A 185 0.97 1.66 -3.18
CA LEU A 185 0.87 3.11 -3.04
C LEU A 185 2.27 3.71 -3.06
N MET A 186 2.40 4.82 -3.77
CA MET A 186 3.61 5.63 -3.81
C MET A 186 3.28 7.06 -3.42
N GLY A 187 4.25 7.73 -2.81
CA GLY A 187 4.04 9.10 -2.40
C GLY A 187 5.24 9.77 -1.79
N TYR A 188 5.01 11.00 -1.38
CA TYR A 188 5.93 11.84 -0.63
C TYR A 188 5.29 12.20 0.69
N SER A 189 6.05 12.13 1.79
CA SER A 189 5.56 12.53 3.11
C SER A 189 6.63 13.24 3.90
N TYR A 190 6.22 14.26 4.66
CA TYR A 190 6.98 14.63 5.86
C TYR A 190 6.85 13.52 6.90
N ILE A 191 7.85 13.36 7.77
CA ILE A 191 7.73 12.53 8.96
C ILE A 191 7.43 13.41 10.16
N VAL A 192 6.44 13.03 10.97
CA VAL A 192 6.06 13.80 12.17
C VAL A 192 5.96 12.90 13.40
N PRO A 193 6.29 13.44 14.59
CA PRO A 193 6.09 12.71 15.83
C PRO A 193 4.61 12.60 16.18
N TYR A 194 4.23 11.49 16.83
CA TYR A 194 2.94 11.33 17.48
C TYR A 194 3.10 10.58 18.80
N HIS A 195 2.11 10.66 19.67
CA HIS A 195 2.13 9.97 20.96
C HIS A 195 1.14 8.81 20.97
N THR A 196 1.58 7.64 21.43
CA THR A 196 0.71 6.49 21.64
C THR A 196 1.05 5.87 22.99
N LYS A 197 0.05 5.76 23.87
CA LYS A 197 0.20 5.17 25.22
C LYS A 197 1.39 5.76 26.00
N GLY A 198 1.57 7.08 25.95
CA GLY A 198 2.66 7.78 26.65
C GLY A 198 4.04 7.68 26.01
N LYS A 199 4.19 7.01 24.86
CA LYS A 199 5.45 6.95 24.10
C LYS A 199 5.39 7.84 22.87
N LYS A 200 6.48 8.56 22.60
CA LYS A 200 6.70 9.29 21.34
C LYS A 200 7.10 8.28 20.25
N SER A 201 6.42 8.34 19.12
CA SER A 201 6.68 7.56 17.91
C SER A 201 6.67 8.50 16.69
N TYR A 202 6.92 7.98 15.49
CA TYR A 202 7.03 8.75 14.25
C TYR A 202 6.25 8.06 13.13
N GLY A 203 5.65 8.84 12.23
CA GLY A 203 4.92 8.33 11.08
C GLY A 203 4.60 9.44 10.08
N PHE A 204 3.84 9.13 9.04
CA PHE A 204 3.57 10.07 7.97
C PHE A 204 2.76 11.30 8.41
N GLY A 205 3.35 12.46 8.16
CA GLY A 205 2.75 13.78 8.26
C GLY A 205 1.98 14.13 7.01
N LYS A 206 2.04 15.40 6.61
CA LYS A 206 1.49 15.86 5.32
C LYS A 206 2.05 15.02 4.19
N THR A 207 1.16 14.54 3.35
CA THR A 207 1.44 13.48 2.37
C THR A 207 0.84 13.84 1.02
N ILE A 208 1.57 13.52 -0.04
CA ILE A 208 1.06 13.47 -1.42
C ILE A 208 1.15 12.02 -1.86
N ILE A 209 0.05 11.49 -2.38
CA ILE A 209 0.04 10.19 -3.06
C ILE A 209 0.26 10.48 -4.54
N THR A 210 1.25 9.84 -5.13
CA THR A 210 1.52 9.98 -6.57
C THR A 210 0.84 8.89 -7.37
N ASP A 211 0.83 7.67 -6.81
CA ASP A 211 0.36 6.49 -7.51
C ASP A 211 -0.33 5.52 -6.54
N CYS A 212 -1.30 4.78 -7.06
CA CYS A 212 -2.04 3.79 -6.31
C CYS A 212 -2.57 2.71 -7.26
N GLY A 213 -2.03 1.50 -7.20
CA GLY A 213 -2.45 0.40 -8.06
C GLY A 213 -1.47 -0.75 -8.17
N VAL A 214 -1.31 -1.32 -9.37
CA VAL A 214 -0.44 -2.48 -9.63
C VAL A 214 0.85 -2.04 -10.30
N VAL A 215 1.99 -2.60 -9.89
CA VAL A 215 3.27 -2.30 -10.55
C VAL A 215 3.32 -3.02 -11.89
N ALA A 216 3.57 -2.31 -12.99
CA ALA A 216 3.88 -2.88 -14.29
C ALA A 216 5.34 -2.64 -14.65
N GLY A 217 5.93 -3.52 -15.47
CA GLY A 217 7.28 -3.29 -15.98
C GLY A 217 7.68 -4.33 -17.03
N ASP A 218 8.70 -4.00 -17.83
CA ASP A 218 9.14 -4.85 -18.97
C ASP A 218 9.65 -6.21 -18.52
N LYS A 219 10.33 -6.23 -17.37
CA LYS A 219 10.85 -7.42 -16.70
C LYS A 219 11.18 -7.09 -15.26
N HIS A 220 11.56 -8.10 -14.50
CA HIS A 220 12.11 -7.93 -13.16
C HIS A 220 13.57 -8.35 -13.09
N ILE A 221 14.34 -7.64 -12.27
CA ILE A 221 15.73 -7.97 -11.96
C ILE A 221 15.86 -8.35 -10.49
N ARG A 222 16.67 -9.39 -10.23
CA ARG A 222 17.08 -9.74 -8.87
C ARG A 222 18.27 -8.87 -8.46
N THR A 223 18.17 -8.30 -7.28
CA THR A 223 19.21 -7.53 -6.59
C THR A 223 19.62 -8.25 -5.32
N VAL A 224 20.61 -7.71 -4.61
CA VAL A 224 21.03 -8.23 -3.29
C VAL A 224 19.87 -8.17 -2.27
N THR A 225 19.07 -7.09 -2.32
CA THR A 225 18.06 -6.79 -1.31
C THR A 225 16.66 -7.30 -1.69
N GLY A 226 16.43 -7.57 -2.98
CA GLY A 226 15.12 -7.99 -3.48
C GLY A 226 15.00 -8.04 -5.00
N TRP A 227 13.81 -7.80 -5.50
CA TRP A 227 13.46 -7.74 -6.91
C TRP A 227 12.91 -6.36 -7.24
N LYS A 228 13.35 -5.82 -8.38
CA LYS A 228 12.90 -4.53 -8.90
C LYS A 228 12.28 -4.71 -10.28
N ALA A 229 11.25 -3.94 -10.59
CA ALA A 229 10.74 -3.80 -11.94
C ALA A 229 11.68 -2.91 -12.77
N VAL A 230 12.00 -3.35 -13.98
CA VAL A 230 12.71 -2.54 -14.97
C VAL A 230 11.70 -1.70 -15.73
N ASN A 231 12.00 -0.40 -15.86
CA ASN A 231 11.07 0.59 -16.40
C ASN A 231 9.70 0.51 -15.71
N GLY A 232 9.72 0.39 -14.38
CA GLY A 232 8.52 0.19 -13.58
C GLY A 232 7.61 1.41 -13.59
N GLU A 233 6.31 1.18 -13.65
CA GLU A 233 5.27 2.19 -13.39
C GLU A 233 4.16 1.59 -12.54
N VAL A 234 3.33 2.42 -11.91
CA VAL A 234 2.14 1.95 -11.19
C VAL A 234 0.91 2.27 -12.04
N LEU A 235 0.24 1.22 -12.51
CA LEU A 235 -1.03 1.33 -13.21
C LEU A 235 -2.10 1.76 -12.19
N SER A 236 -2.42 3.05 -12.20
CA SER A 236 -3.33 3.67 -11.22
C SER A 236 -4.75 3.88 -11.75
N ASP A 237 -4.93 3.71 -13.05
CA ASP A 237 -6.13 4.14 -13.79
C ASP A 237 -7.15 3.01 -14.02
N TYR A 238 -6.80 1.78 -13.65
CA TYR A 238 -7.67 0.63 -13.79
C TYR A 238 -8.87 0.67 -12.81
N SER A 239 -10.01 0.14 -13.26
CA SER A 239 -11.21 -0.01 -12.46
C SER A 239 -11.02 -1.06 -11.37
N ARG A 240 -11.31 -0.69 -10.12
CA ARG A 240 -11.37 -1.65 -8.99
C ARG A 240 -12.74 -2.26 -8.83
N GLU A 241 -13.67 -1.97 -9.75
CA GLU A 241 -15.06 -2.38 -9.72
C GLU A 241 -15.70 -2.14 -8.34
N ASN A 242 -16.13 -3.21 -7.66
CA ASN A 242 -16.71 -3.16 -6.33
C ASN A 242 -15.73 -3.61 -5.23
N ASP A 243 -14.42 -3.67 -5.49
CA ASP A 243 -13.40 -4.15 -4.54
C ASP A 243 -12.52 -3.03 -3.94
N TRP A 244 -12.83 -1.76 -4.19
CA TRP A 244 -12.17 -0.65 -3.50
C TRP A 244 -12.48 -0.68 -1.99
N LEU A 245 -11.54 -0.35 -1.11
CA LEU A 245 -11.84 -0.21 0.32
C LEU A 245 -12.27 1.21 0.66
N ILE A 246 -11.66 2.17 -0.02
CA ILE A 246 -11.87 3.58 0.20
C ILE A 246 -11.81 4.34 -1.11
N LYS A 247 -12.68 5.33 -1.24
CA LYS A 247 -12.64 6.34 -2.27
C LYS A 247 -12.48 7.71 -1.61
N LEU A 248 -11.44 8.43 -2.01
CA LEU A 248 -11.19 9.80 -1.62
C LEU A 248 -11.61 10.72 -2.76
N GLU A 249 -12.32 11.79 -2.45
CA GLU A 249 -12.75 12.78 -3.43
C GLU A 249 -12.50 14.19 -2.91
N TYR A 250 -11.94 15.08 -3.74
CA TYR A 250 -11.75 16.46 -3.33
C TYR A 250 -13.11 17.15 -3.20
N GLY A 251 -13.34 17.88 -2.11
CA GLY A 251 -14.45 18.83 -2.07
C GLY A 251 -14.23 19.94 -3.10
N GLN A 252 -15.30 20.45 -3.71
CA GLN A 252 -15.23 21.48 -4.76
C GLN A 252 -14.40 22.72 -4.32
N ASP A 253 -14.61 23.21 -3.09
CA ASP A 253 -13.84 24.32 -2.53
C ASP A 253 -12.35 24.01 -2.39
N TYR A 254 -12.01 22.75 -2.09
CA TYR A 254 -10.64 22.32 -1.94
C TYR A 254 -9.95 22.15 -3.29
N GLN A 255 -10.68 21.62 -4.27
CA GLN A 255 -10.20 21.54 -5.65
C GLN A 255 -9.88 22.93 -6.21
N MET A 256 -10.75 23.93 -5.98
CA MET A 256 -10.48 25.32 -6.35
C MET A 256 -9.21 25.87 -5.66
N GLN A 257 -8.93 25.47 -4.42
CA GLN A 257 -7.70 25.86 -3.74
C GLN A 257 -6.48 25.19 -4.36
N LEU A 258 -6.55 23.88 -4.65
CA LEU A 258 -5.48 23.13 -5.29
C LEU A 258 -5.13 23.70 -6.68
N ASN A 259 -6.14 24.15 -7.44
CA ASN A 259 -5.95 24.74 -8.78
C ASN A 259 -5.20 26.07 -8.76
N ARG A 260 -5.04 26.73 -7.61
CA ARG A 260 -4.22 27.95 -7.47
C ARG A 260 -2.73 27.66 -7.45
N TYR A 261 -2.34 26.41 -7.21
CA TYR A 261 -0.96 25.97 -7.19
C TYR A 261 -0.62 25.33 -8.54
N ALA A 262 0.29 25.97 -9.27
CA ALA A 262 0.85 25.44 -10.51
C ALA A 262 1.50 24.08 -10.24
N ASP A 263 2.45 24.06 -9.29
CA ASP A 263 3.13 22.84 -8.85
C ASP A 263 2.58 22.37 -7.51
N LYS A 264 2.10 21.13 -7.49
CA LYS A 264 1.45 20.51 -6.32
C LYS A 264 2.47 19.66 -5.56
N THR A 265 3.49 20.31 -5.02
CA THR A 265 4.51 19.70 -4.16
C THR A 265 4.14 19.80 -2.68
N LEU A 266 4.79 19.01 -1.83
CA LEU A 266 4.53 19.05 -0.38
C LEU A 266 4.85 20.42 0.22
N GLU A 267 5.88 21.10 -0.28
CA GLU A 267 6.31 22.42 0.13
C GLU A 267 5.26 23.46 -0.22
N ASN A 268 4.76 23.46 -1.45
CA ASN A 268 3.76 24.41 -1.92
C ASN A 268 2.43 24.22 -1.18
N LEU A 269 2.06 22.97 -0.92
CA LEU A 269 0.81 22.62 -0.26
C LEU A 269 0.94 22.59 1.27
N ARG A 270 2.08 22.92 1.87
CA ARG A 270 2.28 22.74 3.32
C ARG A 270 1.34 23.58 4.18
N HIS A 271 0.73 24.65 3.68
CA HIS A 271 -0.15 25.51 4.48
C HIS A 271 -1.65 25.22 4.29
N ILE A 272 -2.01 24.40 3.29
CA ILE A 272 -3.41 24.07 3.05
C ILE A 272 -3.88 22.98 4.01
N ARG A 273 -5.16 23.06 4.38
CA ARG A 273 -5.83 22.03 5.17
C ARG A 273 -6.66 21.18 4.22
N PRO A 274 -6.42 19.86 4.14
CA PRO A 274 -7.16 19.01 3.24
C PRO A 274 -8.63 18.94 3.64
N LYS A 275 -9.49 18.96 2.63
CA LYS A 275 -10.94 18.76 2.77
C LYS A 275 -11.37 17.77 1.71
N MET A 276 -11.41 16.50 2.09
CA MET A 276 -11.82 15.40 1.23
C MET A 276 -13.12 14.81 1.72
N HIS A 277 -13.95 14.39 0.77
CA HIS A 277 -15.05 13.48 1.00
C HIS A 277 -14.48 12.06 1.05
N ILE A 278 -14.89 11.30 2.08
CA ILE A 278 -14.46 9.93 2.30
C ILE A 278 -15.66 9.03 2.05
N HIS A 279 -15.53 8.15 1.07
CA HIS A 279 -16.44 7.04 0.86
C HIS A 279 -15.71 5.78 1.28
N TYR A 280 -16.35 4.94 2.08
CA TYR A 280 -15.78 3.67 2.49
C TYR A 280 -16.83 2.59 2.26
N GLN A 281 -16.39 1.43 1.81
CA GLN A 281 -17.21 0.24 1.85
C GLN A 281 -16.59 -0.75 2.83
N ALA A 282 -17.46 -1.38 3.61
CA ALA A 282 -17.03 -2.54 4.38
C ALA A 282 -16.66 -3.62 3.37
N ASP A 283 -15.44 -4.11 3.47
CA ASP A 283 -14.93 -5.25 2.70
C ASP A 283 -16.05 -6.30 2.53
N MET A 284 -16.48 -6.54 1.29
CA MET A 284 -17.63 -7.42 1.00
C MET A 284 -17.31 -8.91 1.22
N PHE A 285 -16.04 -9.25 1.50
CA PHE A 285 -15.60 -10.62 1.79
C PHE A 285 -15.62 -10.96 3.29
N VAL A 286 -16.58 -10.40 4.05
CA VAL A 286 -16.84 -10.66 5.49
C VAL A 286 -17.71 -11.89 5.72
#